data_AF-A0A9C7PRC6-F1
#
_entry.id   AF-A0A9C7PRC6-F1
#
_cell.length_a   1.000
_cell.length_b   1.000
_cell.length_c   1.000
_cell.angle_alpha   90.00
_cell.angle_beta   90.00
_cell.angle_gamma   90.00
#
_symmetry.space_group_name_H-M   'P 1'
#
loop_
_entity.id
_entity.type
_entity.pdbx_description
1 polymer ?
#
loop_
_entity_poly.entity_id
_entity_poly.type
_entity_poly.pdbx_seq_one_letter_code
_entity_poly.pdbx_strand_id
1 'polypeptide(L)'
;MARIESSANDSRKFVVSRGEEDWKRLTAADGDCLFRAVAHQLERCNGDKYSVTPLRRRVAFTILKEKDKYLPLVADEEGLTYRNIEKY
;
A
#
# COMPACT_ATOMS: atom_id res chain seq x y z
N MET A 1 -26.49 -16.32 -33.69
CA MET A 1 -26.35 -15.85 -32.29
C MET A 1 -24.95 -16.22 -31.81
N ALA A 2 -24.01 -15.28 -31.83
CA ALA A 2 -22.63 -15.51 -31.38
C ALA A 2 -22.50 -15.07 -29.91
N ARG A 3 -22.06 -15.98 -29.04
CA ARG A 3 -21.89 -15.78 -27.60
C ARG A 3 -20.53 -15.11 -27.38
N ILE A 4 -20.53 -13.85 -26.98
CA ILE A 4 -19.31 -13.13 -26.58
C ILE A 4 -18.99 -13.60 -25.16
N GLU A 5 -18.04 -14.52 -25.01
CA GLU A 5 -17.47 -14.83 -23.70
C GLU A 5 -16.50 -13.70 -23.34
N SER A 6 -16.93 -12.87 -22.37
CA SER A 6 -16.06 -11.89 -21.71
C SER A 6 -14.97 -12.66 -20.97
N SER A 7 -13.77 -12.71 -21.57
CA SER A 7 -12.54 -13.10 -20.88
C SER A 7 -12.22 -12.01 -19.87
N ALA A 8 -12.87 -12.06 -18.71
CA ALA A 8 -12.42 -11.35 -17.53
C ALA A 8 -11.03 -11.87 -17.21
N ASN A 9 -10.00 -11.11 -17.59
CA ASN A 9 -8.63 -11.32 -17.15
C ASN A 9 -8.63 -11.25 -15.62
N ASP A 10 -8.65 -12.43 -15.00
CA ASP A 10 -8.48 -12.59 -13.57
C ASP A 10 -7.02 -12.29 -13.23
N SER A 11 -6.74 -11.01 -13.00
CA SER A 11 -5.43 -10.47 -12.61
C SER A 11 -4.86 -11.12 -11.34
N ARG A 12 -5.62 -11.95 -10.62
CA ARG A 12 -5.16 -12.69 -9.44
C ARG A 12 -4.21 -13.84 -9.80
N LYS A 13 -4.20 -14.32 -11.06
CA LYS A 13 -3.36 -15.45 -11.48
C LYS A 13 -1.91 -15.09 -11.82
N PHE A 14 -1.55 -13.81 -11.97
CA PHE A 14 -0.18 -13.40 -12.29
C PHE A 14 0.79 -13.45 -11.08
N VAL A 15 0.29 -13.88 -9.91
CA VAL A 15 1.01 -13.80 -8.63
C VAL A 15 1.99 -14.95 -8.40
N VAL A 16 1.84 -16.07 -9.09
CA VAL A 16 2.58 -17.30 -8.80
C VAL A 16 3.66 -17.50 -9.84
N SER A 17 4.95 -17.27 -9.50
CA SER A 17 6.13 -18.00 -10.03
C SER A 17 7.50 -17.32 -9.79
N ARG A 18 7.68 -16.42 -8.82
CA ARG A 18 9.03 -15.97 -8.44
C ARG A 18 9.20 -15.88 -6.92
N GLY A 19 10.05 -16.76 -6.39
CA GLY A 19 10.75 -16.67 -5.10
C GLY A 19 9.93 -16.91 -3.84
N GLU A 20 10.05 -18.09 -3.21
CA GLU A 20 9.63 -18.33 -1.81
C GLU A 20 10.24 -17.32 -0.82
N GLU A 21 11.40 -16.75 -1.16
CA GLU A 21 12.12 -15.77 -0.32
C GLU A 21 11.47 -14.39 -0.32
N ASP A 22 10.85 -13.97 -1.43
CA ASP A 22 10.17 -12.67 -1.54
C ASP A 22 8.91 -12.64 -0.65
N TRP A 23 8.19 -13.75 -0.55
CA TRP A 23 7.03 -13.89 0.30
C TRP A 23 7.37 -13.80 1.79
N LYS A 24 8.47 -14.44 2.24
CA LYS A 24 8.92 -14.35 3.64
C LYS A 24 9.24 -12.92 4.07
N ARG A 25 9.79 -12.10 3.16
CA ARG A 25 10.09 -10.69 3.44
C ARG A 25 8.83 -9.82 3.55
N LEU A 26 7.79 -10.16 2.77
CA LEU A 26 6.48 -9.51 2.77
C LEU A 26 5.62 -9.89 3.98
N THR A 27 5.74 -11.11 4.48
CA THR A 27 4.96 -11.64 5.61
C THR A 27 5.63 -11.42 6.97
N ALA A 28 6.70 -10.62 7.04
CA ALA A 28 7.25 -10.23 8.32
C ALA A 28 6.15 -9.51 9.10
N ALA A 29 5.77 -10.06 10.26
CA ALA A 29 4.75 -9.51 11.14
C ALA A 29 5.33 -8.32 11.95
N ASP A 30 5.94 -7.37 11.25
CA ASP A 30 6.28 -6.05 11.77
C ASP A 30 5.21 -5.03 11.32
N GLY A 31 5.12 -3.90 12.03
CA GLY A 31 4.14 -2.84 11.73
C GLY A 31 4.33 -2.19 10.36
N ASP A 32 5.26 -2.66 9.53
CA ASP A 32 5.57 -2.16 8.20
C ASP A 32 5.07 -3.07 7.07
N CYS A 33 4.38 -4.18 7.39
CA CYS A 33 3.89 -5.15 6.41
C CYS A 33 3.06 -4.53 5.28
N LEU A 34 2.23 -3.52 5.59
CA LEU A 34 1.47 -2.74 4.60
C LEU A 34 2.40 -2.06 3.58
N PHE A 35 3.42 -1.35 4.06
CA PHE A 35 4.35 -0.61 3.19
C PHE A 35 5.21 -1.55 2.35
N ARG A 36 5.56 -2.74 2.87
CA ARG A 36 6.25 -3.77 2.10
C ARG A 36 5.37 -4.33 0.99
N ALA A 37 4.11 -4.62 1.29
CA ALA A 37 3.14 -5.08 0.30
C ALA A 37 2.96 -4.05 -0.83
N VAL A 38 2.80 -2.77 -0.49
CA VAL A 38 2.69 -1.68 -1.46
C VAL A 38 3.97 -1.54 -2.29
N ALA A 39 5.16 -1.54 -1.66
CA ALA A 39 6.43 -1.46 -2.36
C ALA A 39 6.59 -2.57 -3.41
N HIS A 40 6.23 -3.81 -3.04
CA HIS A 40 6.27 -4.95 -3.95
C HIS A 40 5.28 -4.80 -5.12
N GLN A 41 4.07 -4.27 -4.88
CA GLN A 41 3.14 -4.01 -5.97
C GLN A 41 3.63 -2.89 -6.91
N LEU A 42 4.24 -1.83 -6.38
CA LEU A 42 4.80 -0.75 -7.22
C LEU A 42 5.96 -1.26 -8.10
N GLU A 43 6.82 -2.12 -7.56
CA GLU A 43 7.88 -2.75 -8.34
C GLU A 43 7.30 -3.64 -9.45
N ARG A 44 6.21 -4.38 -9.18
CA ARG A 44 5.58 -5.25 -10.19
C ARG A 44 4.79 -4.51 -11.24
N CYS A 45 4.08 -3.45 -10.88
CA CYS A 45 3.23 -2.71 -11.81
C CYS A 45 4.04 -1.75 -12.67
N ASN A 46 5.01 -1.05 -12.06
CA ASN A 46 5.66 0.10 -12.69
C ASN A 46 7.19 -0.03 -12.75
N GLY A 47 7.78 -1.05 -12.12
CA GLY A 47 9.24 -1.21 -12.00
C GLY A 47 9.88 -0.34 -10.92
N ASP A 48 9.08 0.47 -10.20
CA ASP A 48 9.59 1.39 -9.19
C ASP A 48 9.94 0.66 -7.90
N LYS A 49 11.19 0.81 -7.45
CA LYS A 49 11.66 0.23 -6.19
C LYS A 49 11.59 1.26 -5.07
N TYR A 50 10.87 0.90 -4.01
CA TYR A 50 10.78 1.70 -2.81
C TYR A 50 11.17 0.89 -1.58
N SER A 51 11.85 1.53 -0.62
CA SER A 51 11.96 1.00 0.73
C SER A 51 10.79 1.49 1.59
N VAL A 52 10.56 0.81 2.71
CA VAL A 52 9.47 1.10 3.65
C VAL A 52 9.52 2.53 4.17
N THR A 53 10.69 2.98 4.65
CA THR A 53 10.83 4.29 5.31
C THR A 53 10.49 5.47 4.39
N PRO A 54 11.00 5.56 3.14
CA PRO A 54 10.60 6.59 2.19
C PRO A 54 9.11 6.55 1.82
N LEU A 55 8.51 5.36 1.64
CA LEU A 55 7.07 5.26 1.37
C LEU A 55 6.24 5.80 2.53
N ARG A 56 6.60 5.40 3.75
CA ARG A 56 5.93 5.85 4.96
C ARG A 56 6.01 7.37 5.14
N ARG A 57 7.19 7.96 4.92
CA ARG A 57 7.37 9.42 4.93
C ARG A 57 6.54 10.11 3.85
N ARG A 58 6.51 9.56 2.63
CA ARG A 58 5.74 10.13 1.52
C ARG A 58 4.25 10.13 1.83
N VAL A 59 3.72 9.03 2.38
CA VAL A 59 2.32 8.94 2.79
C VAL A 59 2.01 9.93 3.91
N ALA A 60 2.83 9.98 4.97
CA ALA A 60 2.65 10.93 6.07
C ALA A 60 2.67 12.38 5.57
N PHE A 61 3.62 12.74 4.72
CA PHE A 61 3.72 14.07 4.13
C PHE A 61 2.50 14.41 3.26
N THR A 62 2.01 13.47 2.46
CA THR A 62 0.77 13.65 1.67
C THR A 62 -0.43 13.89 2.57
N ILE A 63 -0.59 13.11 3.65
CA ILE A 63 -1.68 13.28 4.61
C ILE A 63 -1.62 14.66 5.27
N LEU A 64 -0.42 15.12 5.64
CA LEU A 64 -0.22 16.44 6.24
C LEU A 64 -0.48 17.59 5.26
N LYS A 65 -0.06 17.44 4.00
CA LYS A 65 -0.23 18.47 2.96
C LYS A 65 -1.70 18.64 2.55
N GLU A 66 -2.44 17.53 2.47
CA GLU A 66 -3.86 17.50 2.09
C GLU A 66 -4.74 17.24 3.31
N LYS A 67 -4.41 17.91 4.43
CA LYS A 67 -4.98 17.64 5.76
C LYS A 67 -6.51 17.60 5.74
N ASP A 68 -7.15 18.56 5.09
CA ASP A 68 -8.62 18.69 5.06
C ASP A 68 -9.32 17.49 4.42
N LYS A 69 -8.66 16.80 3.49
CA LYS A 69 -9.19 15.63 2.79
C LYS A 69 -9.13 14.37 3.66
N TYR A 70 -8.07 14.23 4.45
CA TYR A 70 -7.81 13.01 5.23
C TYR A 70 -8.20 13.16 6.71
N LEU A 71 -8.33 14.38 7.24
CA LEU A 71 -8.76 14.68 8.61
C LEU A 71 -10.03 13.93 9.01
N PRO A 72 -11.11 13.94 8.21
CA PRO A 72 -12.35 13.24 8.58
C PRO A 72 -12.20 11.72 8.67
N LEU A 73 -11.15 11.15 8.08
CA LEU A 73 -10.89 9.71 8.05
C LEU A 73 -9.92 9.26 9.15
N VAL A 74 -9.17 10.22 9.71
CA VAL A 74 -8.13 9.98 10.71
C VAL A 74 -8.61 10.37 12.11
N ALA A 75 -9.48 11.36 12.22
CA ALA A 75 -10.10 11.76 13.48
C ALA A 75 -11.15 10.73 13.93
N ASP A 76 -11.01 10.24 15.16
CA ASP A 76 -12.11 9.66 15.92
C ASP A 76 -13.09 10.76 16.36
N GLU A 77 -14.23 10.41 16.97
CA GLU A 77 -15.23 11.36 17.48
C GLU A 77 -14.62 12.41 18.45
N GLU A 78 -13.41 12.17 18.97
CA GLU A 78 -12.69 13.04 19.90
C GLU A 78 -11.49 13.80 19.27
N GLY A 79 -11.13 13.54 18.01
CA GLY A 79 -10.04 14.24 17.30
C GLY A 79 -8.62 13.96 17.83
N LEU A 80 -8.39 12.87 18.56
CA LEU A 80 -7.17 12.63 19.34
C LEU A 80 -5.94 12.17 18.54
N THR A 81 -6.13 11.73 17.29
CA THR A 81 -5.09 11.04 16.50
C THR A 81 -3.98 11.94 15.94
N TYR A 82 -4.17 13.27 15.86
CA TYR A 82 -3.20 14.17 15.22
C TYR A 82 -1.98 14.53 16.08
N ARG A 83 -2.02 14.35 17.41
CA ARG A 83 -0.93 14.79 18.31
C ARG A 83 0.41 14.06 18.08
N ASN A 84 0.42 12.97 17.31
CA ASN A 84 1.61 12.14 17.09
C ASN A 84 2.07 12.02 15.63
N ILE A 85 1.38 12.64 14.66
CA ILE A 85 1.75 12.53 13.23
C ILE A 85 3.01 13.34 12.93
N GLU A 86 3.26 14.44 13.64
CA GLU A 86 4.45 15.29 13.46
C GLU A 86 5.78 14.59 13.81
N LYS A 87 5.73 13.42 14.46
CA LYS A 87 6.92 12.63 14.83
C LYS A 87 7.43 11.69 13.72
N TYR A 88 6.74 11.59 12.59
CA TYR A 88 7.07 10.69 11.47
C TYR A 88 7.51 11.43 10.20
#